data_AF-A0A066XQP9-F1
#
_entry.id   AF-A0A066XQP9-F1
#
_cell.length_a   1.000
_cell.length_b   1.000
_cell.length_c   1.000
_cell.angle_alpha   90.00
_cell.angle_beta   90.00
_cell.angle_gamma   90.00
#
_symmetry.space_group_name_H-M   'P 1'
#
loop_
_entity.id
_entity.type
_entity.pdbx_description
1 polymer ?
#
loop_
_entity_poly.entity_id
_entity_poly.type
_entity_poly.pdbx_seq_one_letter_code
_entity_poly.pdbx_strand_id
1 'polypeptide(L)'
;MLFSLLLTHLYQFFGALLGCSKYGMAGLPRYGGFASMYEVHKFMDLDENELGYFIQQVALAGASFGVAPDDLKTVGTALNQLFGLRCSPAATAIPEQGPQLQAICIADSCPLSPNAVCASYQTAVAPKNATGNTTATGSTPGATTSPSTVPTAGAVMQGASVAVIFGILACLI
;
A
#
# COMPACT_ATOMS: atom_id res chain seq x y z
N MET A 1 -14.07 5.32 8.63
CA MET A 1 -14.42 4.61 7.39
C MET A 1 -13.24 4.43 6.42
N LEU A 2 -12.20 5.28 6.46
CA LEU A 2 -11.02 5.15 5.57
C LEU A 2 -10.17 3.87 5.81
N PHE A 3 -10.05 3.44 7.07
CA PHE A 3 -9.26 2.24 7.44
C PHE A 3 -9.79 0.94 6.81
N SER A 4 -11.10 0.85 6.56
CA SER A 4 -11.72 -0.34 5.98
C SER A 4 -11.46 -0.48 4.48
N LEU A 5 -11.24 0.62 3.74
CA LEU A 5 -10.94 0.58 2.31
C LEU A 5 -9.48 0.17 2.05
N LEU A 6 -8.55 0.70 2.83
CA LEU A 6 -7.12 0.35 2.67
C LEU A 6 -6.91 -1.15 2.89
N LEU A 7 -7.37 -1.69 4.03
CA LEU A 7 -7.15 -3.11 4.33
C LEU A 7 -7.93 -4.05 3.41
N THR A 8 -9.11 -3.66 2.92
CA THR A 8 -9.85 -4.50 1.96
C THR A 8 -9.15 -4.56 0.61
N HIS A 9 -8.67 -3.43 0.08
CA HIS A 9 -7.92 -3.41 -1.18
C HIS A 9 -6.57 -4.13 -1.05
N LEU A 10 -5.88 -3.96 0.08
CA LEU A 10 -4.63 -4.69 0.35
C LEU A 10 -4.88 -6.20 0.35
N TYR A 11 -5.88 -6.67 1.10
CA TYR A 11 -6.19 -8.10 1.20
C TYR A 11 -6.59 -8.71 -0.15
N GLN A 12 -7.41 -8.00 -0.94
CA GLN A 12 -7.81 -8.43 -2.28
C GLN A 12 -6.62 -8.48 -3.25
N PHE A 13 -5.75 -7.46 -3.24
CA PHE A 13 -4.59 -7.40 -4.12
C PHE A 13 -3.62 -8.55 -3.82
N PHE A 14 -3.30 -8.78 -2.55
CA PHE A 14 -2.44 -9.89 -2.14
C PHE A 14 -3.10 -11.25 -2.39
N GLY A 15 -4.42 -11.36 -2.27
CA GLY A 15 -5.15 -12.55 -2.67
C GLY A 15 -4.97 -12.92 -4.15
N ALA A 16 -4.98 -11.92 -5.04
CA ALA A 16 -4.68 -12.13 -6.45
C ALA A 16 -3.19 -12.43 -6.68
N LEU A 17 -2.30 -11.61 -6.11
CA LEU A 17 -0.84 -11.70 -6.31
C LEU A 17 -0.28 -13.05 -5.88
N LEU A 18 -0.76 -13.58 -4.75
CA LEU A 18 -0.33 -14.87 -4.20
C LEU A 18 -1.09 -16.06 -4.78
N GLY A 19 -2.04 -15.82 -5.70
CA GLY A 19 -2.82 -16.88 -6.35
C GLY A 19 -3.74 -17.64 -5.39
N CYS A 20 -4.31 -16.97 -4.39
CA CYS A 20 -5.20 -17.61 -3.43
C CYS A 20 -6.42 -18.23 -4.11
N SER A 21 -6.75 -19.49 -3.79
CA SER A 21 -7.82 -20.25 -4.44
C SER A 21 -9.22 -19.67 -4.26
N LYS A 22 -9.44 -18.89 -3.19
CA LYS A 22 -10.72 -18.21 -2.90
C LYS A 22 -10.83 -16.83 -3.54
N TYR A 23 -9.85 -16.38 -4.31
CA TYR A 23 -9.90 -15.07 -4.96
C TYR A 23 -11.11 -14.97 -5.91
N GLY A 24 -11.92 -13.94 -5.72
CA GLY A 24 -13.18 -13.73 -6.44
C GLY A 24 -14.36 -14.55 -5.91
N MET A 25 -14.22 -15.25 -4.79
CA MET A 25 -15.30 -15.95 -4.09
C MET A 25 -15.84 -15.13 -2.91
N ALA A 26 -16.93 -15.60 -2.29
CA ALA A 26 -17.42 -15.02 -1.05
C ALA A 26 -16.35 -15.08 0.05
N GLY A 27 -16.08 -13.94 0.69
CA GLY A 27 -15.03 -13.80 1.71
C GLY A 27 -13.70 -13.24 1.20
N LEU A 28 -13.40 -13.38 -0.09
CA LEU A 28 -12.24 -12.75 -0.76
C LEU A 28 -12.68 -12.27 -2.15
N PRO A 29 -13.41 -11.14 -2.24
CA PRO A 29 -13.86 -10.61 -3.52
C PRO A 29 -12.67 -10.22 -4.41
N ARG A 30 -12.94 -10.02 -5.71
CA ARG A 30 -11.92 -9.55 -6.66
C ARG A 30 -11.39 -8.18 -6.28
N TYR A 31 -10.15 -7.90 -6.65
CA TYR A 31 -9.53 -6.59 -6.44
C TYR A 31 -10.27 -5.52 -7.24
N GLY A 32 -10.93 -4.61 -6.51
CA GLY A 32 -11.70 -3.52 -7.09
C GLY A 32 -10.92 -2.21 -7.28
N GLY A 33 -9.63 -2.17 -6.92
CA GLY A 33 -8.78 -0.98 -7.06
C GLY A 33 -8.09 -0.89 -8.42
N PHE A 34 -7.18 0.08 -8.55
CA PHE A 34 -6.34 0.23 -9.74
C PHE A 34 -5.14 -0.72 -9.70
N ALA A 35 -5.01 -1.60 -10.70
CA ALA A 35 -3.95 -2.62 -10.69
C ALA A 35 -2.54 -2.08 -10.93
N SER A 36 -2.37 -0.83 -11.40
CA SER A 36 -1.05 -0.22 -11.50
C SER A 36 -0.58 0.25 -10.13
N MET A 37 0.31 -0.53 -9.50
CA MET A 37 0.92 -0.13 -8.24
C MET A 37 1.84 1.08 -8.38
N TYR A 38 2.36 1.34 -9.59
CA TYR A 38 3.02 2.60 -9.90
C TYR A 38 2.06 3.80 -9.75
N GLU A 39 0.92 3.80 -10.44
CA GLU A 39 -0.01 4.94 -10.43
C GLU A 39 -0.52 5.30 -9.03
N VAL A 40 -0.76 4.29 -8.19
CA VAL A 40 -1.29 4.52 -6.83
C VAL A 40 -0.23 4.95 -5.82
N HIS A 41 1.06 4.64 -6.04
CA HIS A 41 2.15 4.95 -5.10
C HIS A 41 3.19 5.96 -5.61
N LYS A 42 3.16 6.39 -6.88
CA LYS A 42 4.19 7.27 -7.48
C LYS A 42 4.39 8.61 -6.79
N PHE A 43 3.38 9.09 -6.05
CA PHE A 43 3.45 10.33 -5.29
C PHE A 43 4.03 10.16 -3.88
N MET A 44 4.36 8.93 -3.49
CA MET A 44 5.02 8.66 -2.21
C MET A 44 6.54 8.81 -2.30
N ASP A 45 7.12 8.82 -3.51
CA ASP A 45 8.56 8.95 -3.76
C ASP A 45 9.41 7.95 -2.95
N LEU A 46 8.99 6.68 -2.98
CA LEU A 46 9.61 5.64 -2.16
C LEU A 46 10.98 5.24 -2.69
N ASP A 47 11.95 5.21 -1.78
CA ASP A 47 13.30 4.73 -2.04
C ASP A 47 13.47 3.22 -1.72
N GLU A 48 14.67 2.70 -1.99
CA GLU A 48 15.01 1.29 -1.74
C GLU A 48 14.87 0.89 -0.26
N ASN A 49 15.20 1.79 0.67
CA ASN A 49 15.14 1.50 2.09
C ASN A 49 13.69 1.46 2.58
N GLU A 50 12.85 2.39 2.12
CA GLU A 50 11.44 2.45 2.51
C GLU A 50 10.66 1.26 1.97
N LEU A 51 10.88 0.89 0.70
CA LEU A 51 10.29 -0.33 0.16
C LEU A 51 10.85 -1.58 0.85
N GLY A 52 12.15 -1.63 1.09
CA GLY A 52 12.80 -2.73 1.81
C GLY A 52 12.22 -2.91 3.21
N TYR A 53 11.98 -1.81 3.93
CA TYR A 53 11.32 -1.82 5.23
C TYR A 53 9.88 -2.33 5.15
N PHE A 54 9.09 -1.88 4.17
CA PHE A 54 7.75 -2.41 3.94
C PHE A 54 7.75 -3.93 3.75
N ILE A 55 8.62 -4.45 2.87
CA ILE A 55 8.72 -5.89 2.61
C ILE A 55 9.14 -6.65 3.88
N GLN A 56 10.07 -6.09 4.65
CA GLN A 56 10.49 -6.66 5.93
C GLN A 56 9.33 -6.72 6.94
N GLN A 57 8.48 -5.69 7.02
CA GLN A 57 7.32 -5.69 7.89
C GLN A 57 6.27 -6.72 7.46
N VAL A 58 6.06 -6.92 6.15
CA VAL A 58 5.19 -7.99 5.64
C VAL A 58 5.71 -9.36 6.09
N ALA A 59 7.03 -9.61 5.99
CA ALA A 59 7.63 -10.86 6.41
C ALA A 59 7.51 -11.10 7.94
N LEU A 60 7.78 -10.08 8.76
CA LEU A 60 7.65 -10.16 10.22
C LEU A 60 6.20 -10.38 10.66
N ALA A 61 5.25 -9.71 10.01
CA ALA A 61 3.84 -9.93 10.25
C ALA A 61 3.46 -11.39 9.94
N GLY A 62 3.84 -11.92 8.77
CA GLY A 62 3.58 -13.31 8.41
C GLY A 62 4.21 -14.31 9.40
N ALA A 63 5.46 -14.07 9.81
CA ALA A 63 6.13 -14.88 10.83
C ALA A 63 5.36 -14.90 12.16
N SER A 64 4.79 -13.77 12.58
CA SER A 64 3.99 -13.70 13.81
C SER A 64 2.71 -14.56 13.79
N PHE A 65 2.20 -14.86 12.59
CA PHE A 65 1.07 -15.78 12.37
C PHE A 65 1.50 -17.22 12.08
N GLY A 66 2.80 -17.53 12.15
CA GLY A 66 3.32 -18.89 11.97
C GLY A 66 3.51 -19.32 10.51
N VAL A 67 3.59 -18.38 9.56
CA VAL A 67 3.92 -18.70 8.16
C VAL A 67 5.36 -19.23 8.09
N ALA A 68 5.58 -20.28 7.28
CA ALA A 68 6.89 -20.91 7.16
C ALA A 68 7.94 -19.95 6.56
N PRO A 69 9.21 -20.01 7.00
CA PRO A 69 10.27 -19.14 6.49
C PRO A 69 10.46 -19.19 4.96
N ASP A 70 10.30 -20.36 4.35
CA ASP A 70 10.44 -20.52 2.89
C ASP A 70 9.30 -19.82 2.12
N ASP A 71 8.08 -19.83 2.66
CA ASP A 71 6.95 -19.08 2.10
C ASP A 71 7.19 -17.57 2.23
N LEU A 72 7.68 -17.11 3.39
CA LEU A 72 8.03 -15.70 3.60
C LEU A 72 9.11 -15.22 2.64
N LYS A 73 10.13 -16.07 2.38
CA LYS A 73 11.18 -15.78 1.39
C LYS A 73 10.60 -15.69 -0.02
N THR A 74 9.66 -16.56 -0.36
CA THR A 74 8.98 -16.55 -1.66
C THR A 74 8.17 -15.25 -1.85
N VAL A 75 7.40 -14.86 -0.83
CA VAL A 75 6.65 -13.59 -0.82
C VAL A 75 7.60 -12.39 -0.94
N GLY A 76 8.65 -12.35 -0.14
CA GLY A 76 9.64 -11.27 -0.20
C GLY A 76 10.31 -11.16 -1.57
N THR A 77 10.60 -12.28 -2.22
CA THR A 77 11.14 -12.31 -3.59
C THR A 77 10.13 -11.76 -4.59
N ALA A 78 8.88 -12.20 -4.53
CA ALA A 78 7.82 -11.73 -5.41
C ALA A 78 7.59 -10.22 -5.29
N LEU A 79 7.57 -9.68 -4.07
CA LEU A 79 7.42 -8.25 -3.82
C LEU A 79 8.60 -7.43 -4.37
N ASN A 80 9.84 -7.90 -4.17
CA ASN A 80 11.02 -7.23 -4.72
C ASN A 80 11.02 -7.24 -6.25
N GLN A 81 10.67 -8.36 -6.88
CA GLN A 81 10.62 -8.46 -8.34
C GLN A 81 9.53 -7.58 -8.95
N LEU A 82 8.37 -7.49 -8.29
CA LEU A 82 7.24 -6.75 -8.81
C LEU A 82 7.35 -5.24 -8.56
N PHE A 83 7.88 -4.84 -7.40
CA PHE A 83 7.84 -3.46 -6.92
C PHE A 83 9.21 -2.79 -6.77
N GLY A 84 10.27 -3.56 -6.56
CA GLY A 84 11.60 -3.05 -6.17
C GLY A 84 12.52 -2.71 -7.33
N LEU A 85 12.18 -3.09 -8.55
CA LEU A 85 13.00 -2.82 -9.73
C LEU A 85 12.46 -1.59 -10.48
N ARG A 86 13.22 -0.49 -10.42
CA ARG A 86 12.91 0.76 -11.11
C ARG A 86 12.82 0.54 -12.63
N CYS A 87 11.87 1.24 -13.25
CA CYS A 87 11.59 1.17 -14.69
C CYS A 87 11.21 -0.22 -15.21
N SER A 88 10.69 -1.12 -14.37
CA SER A 88 10.30 -2.45 -14.82
C SER A 88 9.22 -2.40 -15.90
N PRO A 89 9.25 -3.34 -16.87
CA PRO A 89 8.17 -3.47 -17.84
C PRO A 89 6.85 -3.80 -17.15
N ALA A 90 5.74 -3.57 -17.85
CA ALA A 90 4.42 -3.89 -17.33
C ALA A 90 4.29 -5.38 -16.99
N ALA A 91 3.68 -5.66 -15.83
CA ALA A 91 3.45 -7.01 -15.32
C ALA A 91 2.00 -7.16 -14.84
N THR A 92 1.47 -8.37 -14.97
CA THR A 92 0.09 -8.69 -14.57
C THR A 92 0.08 -9.17 -13.13
N ALA A 93 -0.25 -8.27 -12.19
CA ALA A 93 -0.51 -8.63 -10.79
C ALA A 93 -1.98 -9.01 -10.55
N ILE A 94 -2.89 -8.36 -11.28
CA ILE A 94 -4.34 -8.62 -11.23
C ILE A 94 -4.77 -9.18 -12.58
N PRO A 95 -5.11 -10.48 -12.69
CA PRO A 95 -5.41 -11.13 -13.96
C PRO A 95 -6.47 -10.41 -14.79
N GLU A 96 -7.53 -9.91 -14.14
CA GLU A 96 -8.63 -9.25 -14.83
C GLU A 96 -8.31 -7.85 -15.39
N GLN A 97 -7.21 -7.23 -14.95
CA GLN A 97 -6.80 -5.88 -15.37
C GLN A 97 -5.57 -5.86 -16.29
N GLY A 98 -5.05 -7.04 -16.64
CA GLY A 98 -3.94 -7.22 -17.57
C GLY A 98 -2.60 -6.65 -17.08
N PRO A 99 -1.61 -6.52 -17.98
CA PRO A 99 -0.30 -5.97 -17.65
C PRO A 99 -0.39 -4.49 -17.29
N GLN A 100 0.21 -4.11 -16.16
CA GLN A 100 0.26 -2.72 -15.68
C GLN A 100 1.67 -2.38 -15.18
N LEU A 101 2.00 -1.09 -15.08
CA LEU A 101 3.25 -0.66 -14.44
C LEU A 101 3.17 -0.93 -12.94
N GLN A 102 4.13 -1.70 -12.41
CA GLN A 102 4.10 -2.14 -11.01
C GLN A 102 5.18 -1.53 -10.13
N ALA A 103 6.33 -1.12 -10.70
CA ALA A 103 7.43 -0.58 -9.89
C ALA A 103 6.95 0.56 -8.97
N ILE A 104 7.18 0.37 -7.67
CA ILE A 104 6.88 1.35 -6.62
C ILE A 104 8.16 2.10 -6.24
N CYS A 105 9.28 1.38 -6.17
CA CYS A 105 10.60 1.97 -6.02
C CYS A 105 10.99 2.66 -7.33
N ILE A 106 10.86 3.99 -7.37
CA ILE A 106 11.11 4.80 -8.57
C ILE A 106 12.21 5.85 -8.38
N ALA A 107 12.72 6.00 -7.16
CA ALA A 107 13.86 6.87 -6.85
C ALA A 107 15.16 6.38 -7.50
N ASP A 108 16.15 7.26 -7.64
CA ASP A 108 17.42 6.93 -8.30
C ASP A 108 18.25 5.85 -7.58
N SER A 109 18.04 5.70 -6.27
CA SER A 109 18.67 4.66 -5.45
C SER A 109 18.16 3.26 -5.78
N CYS A 110 16.94 3.14 -6.31
CA CYS A 110 16.33 1.86 -6.61
C CYS A 110 17.08 1.12 -7.74
N PRO A 111 17.31 -0.20 -7.62
CA PRO A 111 17.96 -0.98 -8.65
C PRO A 111 17.17 -0.93 -9.96
N LEU A 112 17.89 -0.74 -11.07
CA LEU A 112 17.28 -0.66 -12.39
C LEU A 112 16.89 -2.05 -12.90
N SER A 113 15.69 -2.18 -13.45
CA SER A 113 15.25 -3.41 -14.12
C SER A 113 16.17 -3.75 -15.30
N PRO A 114 16.53 -5.03 -15.51
CA PRO A 114 17.36 -5.42 -16.66
C PRO A 114 16.71 -5.14 -18.01
N ASN A 115 15.37 -5.02 -18.05
CA ASN A 115 14.58 -4.69 -19.25
C ASN A 115 13.89 -3.32 -19.07
N ALA A 116 14.65 -2.31 -18.69
CA ALA A 116 14.11 -1.01 -18.29
C ALA A 116 13.34 -0.28 -19.40
N VAL A 117 12.15 0.23 -19.06
CA VAL A 117 11.29 1.06 -19.93
C VAL A 117 11.05 2.44 -19.29
N CYS A 118 12.11 3.13 -18.87
CA CYS A 118 12.03 4.35 -18.05
C CYS A 118 11.17 5.47 -18.64
N ALA A 119 11.00 5.54 -19.97
CA ALA A 119 10.09 6.51 -20.61
C ALA A 119 8.61 6.33 -20.21
N SER A 120 8.24 5.16 -19.67
CA SER A 120 6.88 4.88 -19.16
C SER A 120 6.65 5.39 -17.74
N TYR A 121 7.72 5.85 -17.08
CA TYR A 121 7.70 6.32 -15.69
C TYR A 121 7.97 7.82 -15.64
N GLN A 122 7.14 8.55 -14.92
CA GLN A 122 7.45 9.92 -14.54
C GLN A 122 8.52 9.95 -13.46
N THR A 123 9.29 11.05 -13.44
CA THR A 123 10.23 11.35 -12.36
C THR A 123 9.50 11.34 -11.02
N ALA A 124 10.14 10.76 -10.01
CA ALA A 124 9.59 10.71 -8.67
C ALA A 124 9.46 12.12 -8.08
N VAL A 125 8.35 12.38 -7.38
CA VAL A 125 8.05 13.69 -6.81
C VAL A 125 7.64 13.51 -5.35
N ALA A 126 8.53 13.90 -4.43
CA ALA A 126 8.25 13.91 -3.01
C ALA A 126 6.98 14.72 -2.66
N PRO A 127 6.17 14.24 -1.70
CA PRO A 127 5.10 15.04 -1.10
C PRO A 127 5.65 16.36 -0.55
N LYS A 128 5.00 17.47 -0.90
CA LYS A 128 5.34 18.80 -0.38
C LYS A 128 4.54 19.11 0.87
N ASN A 129 5.14 19.86 1.80
CA ASN A 129 4.42 20.36 2.97
C ASN A 129 3.34 21.37 2.54
N ALA A 130 2.09 21.11 2.92
CA ALA A 130 0.94 21.95 2.63
C ALA A 130 0.94 23.30 3.39
N THR A 131 1.83 23.50 4.37
CA THR A 131 1.99 24.78 5.11
C THR A 131 2.79 25.84 4.34
N GLY A 132 2.99 25.67 3.02
CA GLY A 132 3.61 26.69 2.19
C GLY A 132 2.88 28.02 2.34
N ASN A 133 3.64 29.08 2.64
CA ASN A 133 3.18 30.43 2.90
C ASN A 133 2.22 30.88 1.79
N THR A 134 0.91 30.71 1.99
CA THR A 134 -0.10 31.25 1.10
C THR A 134 -0.06 32.75 1.31
N THR A 135 0.72 33.46 0.49
CA THR A 135 0.39 34.84 0.16
C THR A 135 -0.91 34.75 -0.62
N ALA A 136 -2.02 34.68 0.12
CA ALA A 136 -3.36 34.78 -0.41
C ALA A 136 -3.47 36.16 -1.06
N THR A 137 -3.25 36.24 -2.37
CA THR A 137 -3.65 37.42 -3.13
C THR A 137 -5.17 37.40 -3.11
N GLY A 138 -5.73 38.29 -2.28
CA GLY A 138 -7.13 38.29 -1.91
C GLY A 138 -8.06 38.41 -3.10
N SER A 139 -9.10 37.59 -3.08
CA SER A 139 -10.40 37.96 -3.62
C SER A 139 -11.41 37.61 -2.53
N THR A 140 -11.81 38.64 -1.79
CA THR A 140 -12.89 38.61 -0.80
C THR A 140 -14.17 38.09 -1.43
N PRO A 141 -14.92 37.24 -0.72
CA PRO A 141 -16.21 37.71 -0.22
C PRO A 141 -16.58 37.21 1.19
N GLY A 142 -17.12 38.13 1.98
CA GLY A 142 -18.25 37.91 2.89
C GLY A 142 -18.06 37.01 4.11
N ALA A 143 -17.77 37.63 5.25
CA ALA A 143 -17.88 36.99 6.56
C ALA A 143 -19.35 36.68 6.92
N THR A 144 -19.59 35.48 7.46
CA THR A 144 -20.65 35.23 8.45
C THR A 144 -20.12 34.29 9.52
N THR A 145 -19.94 34.85 10.70
CA THR A 145 -19.55 34.19 11.95
C THR A 145 -20.71 33.38 12.52
N SER A 146 -20.45 32.15 12.94
CA SER A 146 -21.25 31.47 13.97
C SER A 146 -20.33 30.63 14.86
N PRO A 147 -20.31 30.88 16.19
CA PRO A 147 -19.43 30.18 17.12
C PRO A 147 -19.99 28.81 17.46
N SER A 148 -19.18 27.76 17.34
CA SER A 148 -19.48 26.44 17.90
C SER A 148 -18.48 26.16 19.03
N THR A 149 -19.02 26.04 20.25
CA THR A 149 -18.32 25.78 21.49
C THR A 149 -17.82 24.33 21.55
N VAL A 150 -16.51 24.13 21.68
CA VAL A 150 -15.91 22.82 21.98
C VAL A 150 -15.76 22.69 23.50
N PRO A 151 -16.41 21.71 24.16
CA PRO A 151 -16.07 21.37 25.53
C PRO A 151 -14.86 20.41 25.55
N THR A 152 -13.79 20.87 26.20
CA THR A 152 -12.68 20.06 26.68
C THR A 152 -13.17 19.12 27.79
N ALA A 153 -13.05 17.81 27.60
CA ALA A 153 -13.06 16.85 28.69
C ALA A 153 -12.16 15.65 28.32
N GLY A 154 -11.04 15.54 29.02
CA GLY A 154 -10.22 14.34 28.99
C GLY A 154 -10.94 13.17 29.67
N ALA A 155 -10.79 11.99 29.10
CA ALA A 155 -11.10 10.74 29.77
C ALA A 155 -10.04 9.71 29.37
N VAL A 156 -9.10 9.50 30.29
CA VAL A 156 -8.31 8.28 30.42
C VAL A 156 -9.27 7.09 30.57
N MET A 157 -9.12 6.07 29.73
CA MET A 157 -9.69 4.75 29.99
C MET A 157 -8.64 3.66 29.74
N GLN A 158 -8.28 3.06 30.87
CA GLN A 158 -7.45 1.90 31.11
C GLN A 158 -8.27 0.63 30.84
N GLY A 159 -7.72 -0.40 30.22
CA GLY A 159 -8.41 -1.70 30.18
C GLY A 159 -7.94 -2.75 29.17
N ALA A 160 -7.08 -3.64 29.67
CA ALA A 160 -7.12 -5.10 29.55
C ALA A 160 -7.14 -5.82 28.18
N SER A 161 -6.11 -6.65 28.04
CA SER A 161 -5.93 -7.79 27.13
C SER A 161 -7.11 -8.77 27.09
N VAL A 162 -7.45 -9.27 25.90
CA VAL A 162 -7.97 -10.64 25.70
C VAL A 162 -7.41 -11.19 24.39
N ALA A 163 -6.71 -12.31 24.50
CA ALA A 163 -6.24 -13.13 23.39
C ALA A 163 -7.42 -13.82 22.69
N VAL A 164 -7.44 -13.82 21.35
CA VAL A 164 -8.21 -14.79 20.57
C VAL A 164 -7.31 -15.35 19.48
N ILE A 165 -6.75 -16.51 19.79
CA ILE A 165 -6.21 -17.51 18.88
C ILE A 165 -7.34 -17.92 17.95
N PHE A 166 -7.16 -17.85 16.62
CA PHE A 166 -7.69 -18.77 15.60
C PHE A 166 -7.39 -18.17 14.21
N GLY A 167 -6.37 -18.67 13.53
CA GLY A 167 -5.98 -18.16 12.21
C GLY A 167 -4.95 -19.01 11.47
N ILE A 168 -5.00 -20.33 11.61
CA ILE A 168 -4.20 -21.26 10.80
C ILE A 168 -5.14 -22.34 10.24
N LEU A 169 -6.02 -21.96 9.31
CA LEU A 169 -6.70 -22.93 8.43
C LEU A 169 -7.37 -22.27 7.20
N ALA A 170 -6.63 -21.43 6.46
CA ALA A 170 -7.17 -20.82 5.24
C ALA A 170 -6.28 -20.98 3.98
N CYS A 171 -5.21 -21.78 4.05
CA CYS A 171 -4.35 -22.07 2.88
C CYS A 171 -4.42 -23.51 2.36
N LEU A 172 -5.37 -24.34 2.82
CA LEU A 172 -5.59 -25.66 2.24
C LEU A 172 -7.08 -25.85 1.93
N ILE A 173 -7.33 -26.29 0.69
CA ILE A 173 -8.59 -26.54 -0.04
C ILE A 173 -9.07 -25.35 -0.87
#